data_AF-A0A950WN73-F1
#
_entry.id   AF-A0A950WN73-F1
#
_cell.length_a   1.000
_cell.length_b   1.000
_cell.length_c   1.000
_cell.angle_alpha   90.00
_cell.angle_beta   90.00
_cell.angle_gamma   90.00
#
_symmetry.space_group_name_H-M   'P 1'
#
loop_
_entity.id
_entity.type
_entity.pdbx_description
1 polymer ?
#
loop_
_entity_poly.entity_id
_entity_poly.type
_entity_poly.pdbx_seq_one_letter_code
_entity_poly.pdbx_strand_id
1 'polypeptide(L)'
;MIADDHIDPLTRLAIRHGTDKWGPHFYTPIYHELLAPLRDRPVKLLEIGVGGYGFRKIGGASLAMWADYFQWGTIIGLDVAEKQLNLGPRVTILQGSQADPGFLSKLAVEQGPFDIVIDDGSHVAEHVALSFNKLFPAVVDDGYYIIEDVQTAFWPAYGGSPNGGGETLRLAQAILEGLNHVEVRAAAANWSPLPGTDRIKSFRAYHNVFVVEKGDNSEPSTQNLDSGNSHVVGALALIEREMARAPTAAGLAHLGLMYSLMGQNQRAFQIVQQGLAAWPQDLRLLSLGSRVAGYLGDATTQIKLLERAVAVDPADPVLSNMLRQTREASSPIVEPISG
;
A
#
# COMPACT_ATOMS: atom_id res chain seq x y z
N MET A 1 -27.74 -10.16 22.87
CA MET A 1 -28.56 -9.83 21.68
C MET A 1 -27.89 -8.65 21.00
N ILE A 2 -27.60 -8.76 19.71
CA ILE A 2 -27.22 -7.61 18.89
C ILE A 2 -28.53 -6.86 18.61
N ALA A 3 -28.60 -5.56 18.93
CA ALA A 3 -29.79 -4.77 18.62
C ALA A 3 -29.94 -4.65 17.09
N ASP A 4 -31.18 -4.64 16.60
CA ASP A 4 -31.48 -4.76 15.16
C ASP A 4 -30.87 -3.60 14.35
N ASP A 5 -30.69 -2.43 14.94
CA ASP A 5 -30.03 -1.25 14.35
C ASP A 5 -28.52 -1.39 14.10
N HIS A 6 -27.88 -2.49 14.53
CA HIS A 6 -26.43 -2.71 14.37
C HIS A 6 -26.03 -3.75 13.31
N ILE A 7 -26.97 -4.37 12.61
CA ILE A 7 -26.64 -5.36 11.57
C ILE A 7 -26.55 -4.68 10.22
N ASP A 8 -25.34 -4.70 9.64
CA ASP A 8 -25.10 -4.11 8.33
C ASP A 8 -25.89 -4.81 7.21
N PRO A 9 -26.16 -4.11 6.08
CA PRO A 9 -26.95 -4.65 4.98
C PRO A 9 -26.41 -5.95 4.38
N LEU A 10 -25.09 -6.15 4.34
CA LEU A 10 -24.50 -7.33 3.73
C LEU A 10 -24.64 -8.55 4.65
N THR A 11 -24.43 -8.39 5.95
CA THR A 11 -24.70 -9.42 6.95
C THR A 11 -26.15 -9.90 6.88
N ARG A 12 -27.12 -8.99 6.69
CA ARG A 12 -28.52 -9.37 6.51
C ARG A 12 -28.76 -10.21 5.25
N LEU A 13 -28.08 -9.88 4.15
CA LEU A 13 -28.18 -10.64 2.90
C LEU A 13 -27.51 -12.02 3.05
N ALA A 14 -26.38 -12.11 3.74
CA ALA A 14 -25.72 -13.38 4.01
C ALA A 14 -26.63 -14.34 4.78
N ILE A 15 -27.30 -13.85 5.83
CA ILE A 15 -28.30 -14.61 6.59
C ILE A 15 -29.45 -15.04 5.69
N ARG A 16 -29.97 -14.13 4.85
CA ARG A 16 -31.11 -14.42 3.96
C ARG A 16 -30.79 -15.49 2.92
N HIS A 17 -29.61 -15.42 2.30
CA HIS A 17 -29.19 -16.34 1.24
C HIS A 17 -28.53 -17.61 1.77
N GLY A 18 -28.21 -17.66 3.07
CA GLY A 18 -27.68 -18.85 3.73
C GLY A 18 -26.23 -19.17 3.37
N THR A 19 -25.40 -18.14 3.13
CA THR A 19 -23.94 -18.30 3.00
C THR A 19 -23.28 -18.26 4.37
N ASP A 20 -22.22 -19.04 4.53
CA ASP A 20 -21.38 -19.14 5.72
C ASP A 20 -20.46 -17.94 5.97
N LYS A 21 -20.42 -16.97 5.04
CA LYS A 21 -19.76 -15.65 5.25
C LYS A 21 -20.29 -14.90 6.48
N TRP A 22 -21.43 -15.34 7.05
CA TRP A 22 -21.87 -15.00 8.41
C TRP A 22 -22.32 -16.24 9.20
N GLY A 23 -21.83 -16.39 10.43
CA GLY A 23 -22.16 -17.47 11.35
C GLY A 23 -20.95 -18.35 11.65
N PRO A 24 -20.59 -19.30 10.76
CA PRO A 24 -19.31 -20.01 10.84
C PRO A 24 -18.11 -19.06 10.65
N HIS A 25 -18.28 -18.06 9.79
CA HIS A 25 -17.33 -16.96 9.58
C HIS A 25 -17.96 -15.60 9.95
N PHE A 26 -17.14 -14.56 9.99
CA PHE A 26 -17.56 -13.19 10.31
C PHE A 26 -17.04 -12.19 9.27
N TYR A 27 -17.10 -12.58 7.99
CA TYR A 27 -16.49 -11.82 6.89
C TYR A 27 -17.35 -10.63 6.43
N THR A 28 -18.66 -10.72 6.60
CA THR A 28 -19.62 -9.75 6.07
C THR A 28 -19.45 -8.31 6.59
N PRO A 29 -19.09 -8.03 7.86
CA PRO A 29 -18.76 -6.67 8.28
C PRO A 29 -17.52 -6.11 7.58
N ILE A 30 -16.48 -6.93 7.38
CA ILE A 30 -15.24 -6.55 6.68
C ILE A 30 -15.60 -6.19 5.23
N TYR A 31 -16.37 -7.06 4.56
CA TYR A 31 -16.83 -6.80 3.20
C TYR A 31 -17.71 -5.55 3.11
N HIS A 32 -18.59 -5.32 4.07
CA HIS A 32 -19.46 -4.15 4.05
C HIS A 32 -18.65 -2.85 4.16
N GLU A 33 -17.71 -2.78 5.11
CA GLU A 33 -16.83 -1.62 5.29
C GLU A 33 -16.07 -1.28 4.00
N LEU A 34 -15.50 -2.31 3.35
CA LEU A 34 -14.69 -2.13 2.15
C LEU A 34 -15.52 -1.80 0.90
N LEU A 35 -16.65 -2.47 0.72
CA LEU A 35 -17.36 -2.50 -0.55
C LEU A 35 -18.61 -1.61 -0.57
N ALA A 36 -19.03 -1.05 0.57
CA ALA A 36 -20.15 -0.11 0.63
C ALA A 36 -20.02 1.07 -0.36
N PRO A 37 -18.83 1.69 -0.56
CA PRO A 37 -18.67 2.76 -1.55
C PRO A 37 -18.91 2.32 -3.01
N LEU A 38 -18.84 1.01 -3.29
CA LEU A 38 -19.06 0.45 -4.63
C LEU A 38 -20.49 -0.04 -4.84
N ARG A 39 -21.33 -0.05 -3.80
CA ARG A 39 -22.65 -0.68 -3.80
C ARG A 39 -23.57 -0.22 -4.93
N ASP A 40 -23.57 1.09 -5.19
CA ASP A 40 -24.44 1.74 -6.19
C ASP A 40 -23.75 1.92 -7.55
N ARG A 41 -22.60 1.26 -7.78
CA ARG A 41 -21.85 1.27 -9.04
C ARG A 41 -22.14 0.00 -9.85
N PRO A 42 -21.97 0.03 -11.18
CA PRO A 42 -22.10 -1.16 -12.02
C PRO A 42 -20.86 -2.07 -11.91
N VAL A 43 -20.61 -2.60 -10.72
CA VAL A 43 -19.41 -3.40 -10.44
C VAL A 43 -19.40 -4.72 -11.22
N LYS A 44 -18.23 -5.16 -11.66
CA LYS A 44 -17.99 -6.51 -12.17
C LYS A 44 -17.23 -7.31 -11.11
N LEU A 45 -17.92 -8.29 -10.52
CA LEU A 45 -17.38 -9.15 -9.47
C LEU A 45 -17.16 -10.56 -10.02
N LEU A 46 -15.97 -11.12 -9.78
CA LEU A 46 -15.65 -12.53 -9.97
C LEU A 46 -15.48 -13.19 -8.60
N GLU A 47 -16.17 -14.30 -8.36
CA GLU A 47 -15.95 -15.17 -7.20
C GLU A 47 -15.53 -16.57 -7.68
N ILE A 48 -14.38 -17.04 -7.21
CA ILE A 48 -13.90 -18.40 -7.39
C ILE A 48 -14.47 -19.23 -6.24
N GLY A 49 -15.13 -20.34 -6.55
CA GLY A 49 -15.89 -21.13 -5.60
C GLY A 49 -17.36 -20.72 -5.60
N VAL A 50 -18.22 -21.52 -6.23
CA VAL A 50 -19.68 -21.30 -6.19
C VAL A 50 -20.31 -22.01 -4.99
N GLY A 51 -19.58 -22.92 -4.35
CA GLY A 51 -20.03 -23.68 -3.19
C GLY A 51 -20.92 -24.87 -3.56
N GLY A 52 -21.28 -25.69 -2.57
CA GLY A 52 -22.03 -26.94 -2.81
C GLY A 52 -21.21 -28.04 -3.49
N TYR A 53 -19.88 -27.91 -3.55
CA TYR A 53 -18.95 -28.95 -4.01
C TYR A 53 -19.35 -29.55 -5.37
N GLY A 54 -19.35 -30.88 -5.52
CA GLY A 54 -19.72 -31.55 -6.77
C GLY A 54 -21.21 -31.52 -7.13
N PHE A 55 -22.08 -30.99 -6.26
CA PHE A 55 -23.52 -30.96 -6.53
C PHE A 55 -23.85 -29.87 -7.55
N ARG A 56 -24.52 -30.27 -8.65
CA ARG A 56 -24.86 -29.37 -9.75
C ARG A 56 -25.94 -28.34 -9.40
N LYS A 57 -26.84 -28.68 -8.47
CA LYS A 57 -28.02 -27.87 -8.12
C LYS A 57 -27.95 -27.29 -6.70
N ILE A 58 -26.78 -27.34 -6.07
CA ILE A 58 -26.53 -26.81 -4.72
C ILE A 58 -25.31 -25.87 -4.82
N GLY A 59 -25.37 -24.73 -4.14
CA GLY A 59 -24.38 -23.66 -4.19
C GLY A 59 -25.01 -22.32 -4.58
N GLY A 60 -24.17 -21.31 -4.79
CA GLY A 60 -24.55 -19.99 -5.32
C GLY A 60 -25.13 -19.01 -4.30
N ALA A 61 -25.12 -19.35 -3.00
CA ALA A 61 -25.63 -18.48 -1.94
C ALA A 61 -24.89 -17.14 -1.88
N SER A 62 -23.56 -17.15 -1.98
CA SER A 62 -22.74 -15.93 -2.02
C SER A 62 -22.97 -15.14 -3.30
N LEU A 63 -23.04 -15.78 -4.47
CA LEU A 63 -23.37 -15.11 -5.73
C LEU A 63 -24.73 -14.40 -5.68
N ALA A 64 -25.75 -15.03 -5.10
CA ALA A 64 -27.06 -14.42 -4.91
C ALA A 64 -27.00 -13.23 -3.92
N MET A 65 -26.23 -13.36 -2.84
CA MET A 65 -25.94 -12.28 -1.91
C MET A 65 -25.28 -11.09 -2.62
N TRP A 66 -24.26 -11.33 -3.43
CA TRP A 66 -23.57 -10.28 -4.18
C TRP A 66 -24.48 -9.61 -5.21
N ALA A 67 -25.33 -10.38 -5.89
CA ALA A 67 -26.28 -9.83 -6.84
C ALA A 67 -27.27 -8.87 -6.16
N ASP A 68 -27.76 -9.20 -4.96
CA ASP A 68 -28.65 -8.31 -4.20
C ASP A 68 -27.92 -7.12 -3.57
N TYR A 69 -26.65 -7.30 -3.17
CA TYR A 69 -25.85 -6.23 -2.58
C TYR A 69 -25.48 -5.17 -3.62
N PHE A 70 -24.98 -5.60 -4.79
CA PHE A 70 -24.62 -4.78 -5.93
C PHE A 70 -25.75 -4.77 -6.97
N GLN A 71 -26.74 -3.91 -6.79
CA GLN A 71 -27.97 -3.94 -7.59
C GLN A 71 -27.75 -3.69 -9.09
N TRP A 72 -26.68 -2.98 -9.44
CA TRP A 72 -26.25 -2.70 -10.82
C TRP A 72 -25.09 -3.57 -11.28
N GLY A 73 -24.60 -4.46 -10.43
CA GLY A 73 -23.41 -5.25 -10.67
C GLY A 73 -23.66 -6.47 -11.57
N THR A 74 -22.60 -6.90 -12.26
CA THR A 74 -22.50 -8.19 -12.96
C THR A 74 -21.67 -9.14 -12.11
N ILE A 75 -22.24 -10.30 -11.79
CA ILE A 75 -21.62 -11.29 -10.91
C ILE A 75 -21.22 -12.52 -11.73
N ILE A 76 -19.98 -12.95 -11.59
CA ILE A 76 -19.42 -14.12 -12.27
C ILE A 76 -18.96 -15.11 -11.20
N GLY A 77 -19.50 -16.32 -11.23
CA GLY A 77 -19.02 -17.44 -10.42
C GLY A 77 -18.13 -18.35 -11.25
N LEU A 78 -17.00 -18.79 -10.69
CA LEU A 78 -16.13 -19.82 -11.27
C LEU A 78 -16.15 -21.06 -10.37
N ASP A 79 -16.46 -22.23 -10.92
CA ASP A 79 -16.36 -23.49 -10.20
C ASP A 79 -15.78 -24.60 -11.08
N VAL A 80 -15.03 -25.52 -10.45
CA VAL A 80 -14.49 -26.70 -11.15
C VAL A 80 -15.63 -27.67 -11.52
N ALA A 81 -16.67 -27.74 -10.68
CA ALA A 81 -17.85 -28.54 -10.93
C ALA A 81 -18.83 -27.80 -11.85
N GLU A 82 -19.54 -28.56 -12.67
CA GLU A 82 -20.65 -28.02 -13.45
C GLU A 82 -21.78 -27.55 -12.50
N LYS A 83 -22.16 -26.28 -12.57
CA LYS A 83 -23.25 -25.68 -11.79
C LYS A 83 -24.44 -25.34 -12.69
N GLN A 84 -25.60 -25.86 -12.34
CA GLN A 84 -26.88 -25.65 -13.03
C GLN A 84 -27.83 -24.87 -12.11
N LEU A 85 -27.47 -23.62 -11.83
CA LEU A 85 -28.21 -22.71 -10.97
C LEU A 85 -28.77 -21.56 -11.79
N ASN A 86 -29.99 -21.11 -11.48
CA ASN A 86 -30.55 -19.89 -12.04
C ASN A 86 -30.66 -18.84 -10.93
N LEU A 87 -29.72 -17.90 -10.91
CA LEU A 87 -29.61 -16.84 -9.90
C LEU A 87 -29.99 -15.46 -10.48
N GLY A 88 -30.66 -15.45 -11.63
CA GLY A 88 -31.08 -14.24 -12.32
C GLY A 88 -30.11 -13.77 -13.42
N PRO A 89 -30.53 -12.79 -14.23
CA PRO A 89 -29.86 -12.43 -15.50
C PRO A 89 -28.50 -11.73 -15.33
N ARG A 90 -28.16 -11.29 -14.12
CA ARG A 90 -26.89 -10.60 -13.81
C ARG A 90 -25.81 -11.55 -13.28
N VAL A 91 -26.15 -12.82 -13.09
CA VAL A 91 -25.24 -13.84 -12.56
C VAL A 91 -24.91 -14.84 -13.65
N THR A 92 -23.63 -14.95 -13.98
CA THR A 92 -23.10 -15.94 -14.92
C THR A 92 -22.22 -16.92 -14.16
N ILE A 93 -22.38 -18.23 -14.40
CA ILE A 93 -21.51 -19.24 -13.82
C ILE A 93 -20.69 -19.89 -14.93
N LEU A 94 -19.37 -19.93 -14.73
CA LEU A 94 -18.41 -20.52 -15.63
C LEU A 94 -17.85 -21.79 -14.99
N GLN A 95 -17.75 -22.85 -15.79
CA GLN A 95 -17.06 -24.06 -15.37
C GLN A 95 -15.59 -23.99 -15.77
N GLY A 96 -14.70 -24.15 -14.80
CA GLY A 96 -13.25 -24.15 -15.02
C GLY A 96 -12.48 -24.33 -13.72
N SER A 97 -11.20 -24.71 -13.84
CA SER A 97 -10.35 -24.93 -12.67
C SER A 97 -9.51 -23.70 -12.36
N GLN A 98 -9.49 -23.27 -11.09
CA GLN A 98 -8.54 -22.25 -10.64
C GLN A 98 -7.08 -22.77 -10.62
N ALA A 99 -6.89 -24.09 -10.74
CA ALA A 99 -5.57 -24.72 -10.87
C ALA A 99 -5.05 -24.72 -12.32
N ASP A 100 -5.85 -24.24 -13.29
CA ASP A 100 -5.45 -24.17 -14.70
C ASP A 100 -4.99 -22.75 -15.08
N PRO A 101 -3.67 -22.51 -15.22
CA PRO A 101 -3.16 -21.18 -15.56
C PRO A 101 -3.57 -20.70 -16.94
N GLY A 102 -3.78 -21.60 -17.90
CA GLY A 102 -4.19 -21.27 -19.26
C GLY A 102 -5.64 -20.80 -19.28
N PHE A 103 -6.51 -21.53 -18.59
CA PHE A 103 -7.90 -21.12 -18.40
C PHE A 103 -8.00 -19.77 -17.70
N LEU A 104 -7.30 -19.57 -16.57
CA LEU A 104 -7.36 -18.30 -15.83
C LEU A 104 -6.83 -17.11 -16.64
N SER A 105 -5.78 -17.32 -17.43
CA SER A 105 -5.26 -16.26 -18.32
C SER A 105 -6.30 -15.88 -19.38
N LYS A 106 -7.01 -16.87 -19.94
CA LYS A 106 -8.10 -16.63 -20.90
C LYS A 106 -9.28 -15.94 -20.22
N LEU A 107 -9.68 -16.38 -19.02
CA LEU A 107 -10.73 -15.77 -18.22
C LEU A 107 -10.44 -14.30 -17.91
N ALA A 108 -9.21 -13.98 -17.50
CA ALA A 108 -8.77 -12.62 -17.23
C ALA A 108 -8.94 -11.70 -18.46
N VAL A 109 -8.63 -12.20 -19.66
CA VAL A 109 -8.75 -11.45 -20.91
C VAL A 109 -10.21 -11.31 -21.36
N GLU A 110 -11.00 -12.37 -21.28
CA GLU A 110 -12.37 -12.40 -21.81
C GLU A 110 -13.39 -11.76 -20.86
N GLN A 111 -13.17 -11.90 -19.55
CA GLN A 111 -14.10 -11.46 -18.52
C GLN A 111 -13.57 -10.28 -17.71
N GLY A 112 -12.29 -9.94 -17.79
CA GLY A 112 -11.77 -8.72 -17.18
C GLY A 112 -12.20 -7.43 -17.92
N PRO A 113 -11.85 -6.25 -17.39
CA PRO A 113 -11.29 -6.08 -16.06
C PRO A 113 -12.37 -6.27 -14.97
N PHE A 114 -11.95 -6.56 -13.74
CA PHE A 114 -12.83 -6.77 -12.59
C PHE A 114 -12.69 -5.63 -11.58
N ASP A 115 -13.80 -5.17 -11.01
CA ASP A 115 -13.77 -4.30 -9.83
C ASP A 115 -13.38 -5.09 -8.58
N ILE A 116 -13.85 -6.33 -8.49
CA ILE A 116 -13.66 -7.20 -7.33
C ILE A 116 -13.38 -8.63 -7.82
N VAL A 117 -12.34 -9.27 -7.28
CA VAL A 117 -12.11 -10.70 -7.39
C VAL A 117 -12.07 -11.29 -5.98
N ILE A 118 -12.82 -12.37 -5.74
CA ILE A 118 -12.84 -13.13 -4.49
C ILE A 118 -12.36 -14.56 -4.79
N ASP A 119 -11.34 -15.03 -4.06
CA ASP A 119 -10.92 -16.42 -4.06
C ASP A 119 -11.44 -17.11 -2.80
N ASP A 120 -12.55 -17.83 -2.97
CA ASP A 120 -13.23 -18.67 -1.99
C ASP A 120 -13.34 -20.11 -2.55
N GLY A 121 -12.29 -20.54 -3.24
CA GLY A 121 -12.31 -21.73 -4.08
C GLY A 121 -11.88 -23.00 -3.36
N SER A 122 -10.75 -23.58 -3.76
CA SER A 122 -10.28 -24.86 -3.18
C SER A 122 -9.46 -24.69 -1.90
N HIS A 123 -9.03 -23.46 -1.61
CA HIS A 123 -8.12 -23.09 -0.49
C HIS A 123 -6.78 -23.84 -0.46
N VAL A 124 -6.42 -24.52 -1.55
CA VAL A 124 -5.13 -25.19 -1.69
C VAL A 124 -4.09 -24.11 -1.95
N ALA A 125 -3.01 -24.10 -1.17
CA ALA A 125 -2.07 -22.99 -1.15
C ALA A 125 -1.50 -22.64 -2.55
N GLU A 126 -1.17 -23.65 -3.35
CA GLU A 126 -0.69 -23.46 -4.72
C GLU A 126 -1.76 -22.86 -5.65
N HIS A 127 -3.01 -23.26 -5.47
CA HIS A 127 -4.14 -22.76 -6.27
C HIS A 127 -4.43 -21.30 -5.98
N VAL A 128 -4.38 -20.88 -4.70
CA VAL A 128 -4.56 -19.49 -4.26
C VAL A 128 -3.44 -18.60 -4.82
N ALA A 129 -2.18 -19.06 -4.76
CA ALA A 129 -1.07 -18.33 -5.36
C ALA A 129 -1.19 -18.22 -6.88
N LEU A 130 -1.63 -19.30 -7.53
CA LEU A 130 -1.80 -19.32 -8.98
C LEU A 130 -2.91 -18.38 -9.46
N SER A 131 -4.09 -18.43 -8.83
CA SER A 131 -5.23 -17.59 -9.16
C SER A 131 -4.90 -16.11 -8.98
N PHE A 132 -4.28 -15.73 -7.86
CA PHE A 132 -3.83 -14.36 -7.63
C PHE A 132 -2.90 -13.89 -8.74
N ASN A 133 -1.86 -14.66 -9.05
CA ASN A 133 -0.88 -14.32 -10.07
C ASN A 133 -1.49 -14.14 -11.47
N LYS A 134 -2.59 -14.85 -11.78
CA LYS A 134 -3.25 -14.78 -13.10
C LYS A 134 -4.35 -13.72 -13.17
N LEU A 135 -5.03 -13.43 -12.07
CA LEU A 135 -6.22 -12.60 -12.07
C LEU A 135 -5.99 -11.20 -11.49
N PHE A 136 -5.03 -11.01 -10.58
CA PHE A 136 -4.72 -9.69 -10.01
C PHE A 136 -4.37 -8.63 -11.08
N PRO A 137 -3.63 -8.95 -12.16
CA PRO A 137 -3.40 -8.00 -13.25
C PRO A 137 -4.68 -7.49 -13.93
N ALA A 138 -5.76 -8.28 -13.91
CA ALA A 138 -7.06 -7.92 -14.48
C ALA A 138 -8.00 -7.18 -13.51
N VAL A 139 -7.60 -6.96 -12.26
CA VAL A 139 -8.33 -6.06 -11.35
C VAL A 139 -8.12 -4.60 -11.80
N VAL A 140 -9.14 -3.75 -11.70
CA VAL A 140 -9.02 -2.31 -11.99
C VAL A 140 -8.22 -1.58 -10.91
N ASP A 141 -7.72 -0.38 -11.21
CA ASP A 141 -7.24 0.51 -10.15
C ASP A 141 -8.40 0.91 -9.21
N ASP A 142 -8.09 1.01 -7.91
CA ASP A 142 -9.04 1.13 -6.80
C ASP A 142 -10.03 -0.05 -6.68
N GLY A 143 -9.71 -1.18 -7.32
CA GLY A 143 -10.40 -2.46 -7.17
C GLY A 143 -9.76 -3.37 -6.12
N TYR A 144 -10.43 -4.49 -5.81
CA TYR A 144 -10.03 -5.41 -4.74
C TYR A 144 -9.81 -6.84 -5.22
N TYR A 145 -8.77 -7.48 -4.70
CA TYR A 145 -8.61 -8.93 -4.71
C TYR A 145 -8.68 -9.44 -3.28
N ILE A 146 -9.56 -10.40 -3.02
CA ILE A 146 -9.87 -10.87 -1.66
C ILE A 146 -9.67 -12.38 -1.63
N ILE A 147 -8.92 -12.88 -0.64
CA ILE A 147 -8.65 -14.30 -0.42
C ILE A 147 -9.34 -14.69 0.88
N GLU A 148 -10.28 -15.62 0.81
CA GLU A 148 -10.96 -16.19 1.97
C GLU A 148 -10.27 -17.45 2.47
N ASP A 149 -10.66 -17.86 3.67
CA ASP A 149 -10.23 -19.09 4.33
C ASP A 149 -8.72 -19.29 4.47
N VAL A 150 -8.02 -18.20 4.77
CA VAL A 150 -6.57 -18.19 4.96
C VAL A 150 -6.09 -19.16 6.07
N GLN A 151 -6.97 -19.62 6.98
CA GLN A 151 -6.62 -20.66 7.96
C GLN A 151 -6.04 -21.93 7.32
N THR A 152 -6.42 -22.26 6.08
CA THR A 152 -5.90 -23.46 5.39
C THR A 152 -4.41 -23.37 5.10
N ALA A 153 -3.84 -22.15 5.11
CA ALA A 153 -2.40 -21.92 5.06
C ALA A 153 -1.66 -22.67 6.19
N PHE A 154 -2.33 -22.93 7.32
CA PHE A 154 -1.76 -23.65 8.45
C PHE A 154 -2.05 -25.16 8.43
N TRP A 155 -2.78 -25.65 7.43
CA TRP A 155 -3.28 -27.03 7.40
C TRP A 155 -2.56 -27.84 6.31
N PRO A 156 -1.79 -28.89 6.67
CA PRO A 156 -1.06 -29.72 5.70
C PRO A 156 -1.93 -30.33 4.59
N ALA A 157 -3.21 -30.62 4.88
CA ALA A 157 -4.16 -31.16 3.91
C ALA A 157 -4.41 -30.23 2.70
N TYR A 158 -4.11 -28.93 2.84
CA TYR A 158 -4.28 -27.91 1.81
C TYR A 158 -2.94 -27.38 1.27
N GLY A 159 -1.83 -28.08 1.52
CA GLY A 159 -0.48 -27.63 1.17
C GLY A 159 0.07 -26.55 2.11
N GLY A 160 -0.59 -26.34 3.25
CA GLY A 160 -0.17 -25.44 4.31
C GLY A 160 0.86 -26.04 5.28
N SER A 161 1.30 -25.24 6.24
CA SER A 161 2.14 -25.67 7.37
C SER A 161 1.80 -24.86 8.62
N PRO A 162 1.63 -25.50 9.80
CA PRO A 162 1.43 -24.79 11.06
C PRO A 162 2.54 -23.75 11.34
N ASN A 163 3.76 -24.04 10.89
CA ASN A 163 4.91 -23.15 10.95
C ASN A 163 5.32 -22.80 9.52
N GLY A 164 4.95 -21.60 9.06
CA GLY A 164 5.37 -21.06 7.75
C GLY A 164 4.27 -20.91 6.70
N GLY A 165 3.07 -21.49 6.89
CA GLY A 165 1.87 -21.11 6.13
C GLY A 165 1.80 -21.51 4.65
N GLY A 166 2.77 -22.26 4.14
CA GLY A 166 2.80 -22.71 2.75
C GLY A 166 2.83 -21.56 1.72
N GLU A 167 2.34 -21.84 0.51
CA GLU A 167 2.33 -20.84 -0.58
C GLU A 167 1.41 -19.65 -0.30
N THR A 168 0.33 -19.81 0.48
CA THR A 168 -0.57 -18.68 0.82
C THR A 168 0.14 -17.61 1.64
N LEU A 169 0.95 -17.99 2.64
CA LEU A 169 1.75 -17.00 3.38
C LEU A 169 2.98 -16.52 2.62
N ARG A 170 3.59 -17.34 1.76
CA ARG A 170 4.63 -16.86 0.83
C ARG A 170 4.06 -15.80 -0.13
N LEU A 171 2.84 -15.98 -0.60
CA LEU A 171 2.14 -14.99 -1.40
C LEU A 171 1.90 -13.70 -0.62
N ALA A 172 1.44 -13.78 0.63
CA ALA A 172 1.27 -12.61 1.49
C ALA A 172 2.59 -11.86 1.71
N GLN A 173 3.70 -12.58 1.87
CA GLN A 173 5.04 -11.97 1.92
C GLN A 173 5.37 -11.26 0.60
N ALA A 174 5.17 -11.91 -0.54
CA ALA A 174 5.44 -11.32 -1.85
C ALA A 174 4.56 -10.10 -2.15
N ILE A 175 3.32 -10.07 -1.63
CA ILE A 175 2.42 -8.91 -1.65
C ILE A 175 3.03 -7.76 -0.83
N LEU A 176 3.52 -8.02 0.39
CA LEU A 176 4.18 -7.01 1.22
C LEU A 176 5.46 -6.46 0.58
N GLU A 177 6.25 -7.33 -0.06
CA GLU A 177 7.44 -6.92 -0.81
C GLU A 177 7.05 -6.08 -2.04
N GLY A 178 5.99 -6.46 -2.76
CA GLY A 178 5.42 -5.69 -3.88
C GLY A 178 4.88 -4.32 -3.46
N LEU A 179 4.15 -4.25 -2.34
CA LEU A 179 3.71 -2.99 -1.75
C LEU A 179 4.90 -2.05 -1.49
N ASN A 180 6.01 -2.59 -0.97
CA ASN A 180 7.22 -1.82 -0.64
C ASN A 180 8.30 -1.88 -1.74
N HIS A 181 7.92 -2.21 -2.97
CA HIS A 181 8.85 -2.53 -4.06
C HIS A 181 9.93 -1.46 -4.33
N VAL A 182 9.62 -0.17 -4.16
CA VAL A 182 10.62 0.92 -4.29
C VAL A 182 11.73 0.82 -3.24
N GLU A 183 11.39 0.48 -1.99
CA GLU A 183 12.36 0.33 -0.91
C GLU A 183 13.14 -0.98 -1.03
N VAL A 184 12.47 -2.07 -1.44
CA VAL A 184 13.14 -3.35 -1.70
C VAL A 184 14.19 -3.18 -2.81
N ARG A 185 13.86 -2.47 -3.89
CA ARG A 185 14.84 -2.19 -4.97
C ARG A 185 15.96 -1.26 -4.53
N ALA A 186 15.71 -0.33 -3.62
CA ALA A 186 16.78 0.51 -3.06
C ALA A 186 17.82 -0.33 -2.30
N ALA A 187 17.38 -1.39 -1.60
CA ALA A 187 18.28 -2.32 -0.90
C ALA A 187 18.84 -3.44 -1.80
N ALA A 188 18.09 -3.87 -2.83
CA ALA A 188 18.42 -4.98 -3.71
C ALA A 188 18.04 -4.64 -5.17
N ALA A 189 18.95 -3.98 -5.90
CA ALA A 189 18.68 -3.44 -7.23
C ALA A 189 18.19 -4.46 -8.28
N ASN A 190 18.54 -5.75 -8.13
CA ASN A 190 18.14 -6.81 -9.05
C ASN A 190 16.84 -7.53 -8.65
N TRP A 191 16.21 -7.16 -7.53
CA TRP A 191 14.95 -7.74 -7.10
C TRP A 191 13.82 -7.30 -8.02
N SER A 192 12.90 -8.22 -8.31
CA SER A 192 11.71 -7.96 -9.13
C SER A 192 10.45 -8.45 -8.41
N PRO A 193 9.38 -7.64 -8.39
CA PRO A 193 8.11 -8.03 -7.80
C PRO A 193 7.43 -9.14 -8.62
N LEU A 194 6.48 -9.84 -7.99
CA LEU A 194 5.51 -10.63 -8.74
C LEU A 194 4.73 -9.72 -9.72
N PRO A 195 4.31 -10.22 -10.89
CA PRO A 195 3.64 -9.40 -11.89
C PRO A 195 2.42 -8.66 -11.33
N GLY A 196 2.45 -7.33 -11.42
CA GLY A 196 1.37 -6.45 -10.95
C GLY A 196 1.39 -6.15 -9.46
N THR A 197 2.28 -6.75 -8.64
CA THR A 197 2.31 -6.43 -7.20
C THR A 197 2.94 -5.07 -6.89
N ASP A 198 3.65 -4.49 -7.87
CA ASP A 198 4.05 -3.08 -7.91
C ASP A 198 2.88 -2.10 -8.13
N ARG A 199 1.67 -2.62 -8.34
CA ARG A 199 0.41 -1.86 -8.39
C ARG A 199 -0.46 -2.08 -7.16
N ILE A 200 0.11 -2.57 -6.05
CA ILE A 200 -0.63 -2.76 -4.79
C ILE A 200 -0.58 -1.47 -3.98
N LYS A 201 -1.76 -0.90 -3.72
CA LYS A 201 -1.93 0.32 -2.93
C LYS A 201 -2.13 0.02 -1.43
N SER A 202 -2.82 -1.07 -1.10
CA SER A 202 -2.94 -1.51 0.30
C SER A 202 -3.07 -3.03 0.43
N PHE A 203 -2.60 -3.56 1.55
CA PHE A 203 -2.77 -4.95 1.96
C PHE A 203 -3.32 -5.00 3.39
N ARG A 204 -4.47 -5.65 3.58
CA ARG A 204 -5.15 -5.76 4.88
C ARG A 204 -5.38 -7.22 5.22
N ALA A 205 -4.89 -7.63 6.38
CA ALA A 205 -5.06 -8.98 6.90
C ALA A 205 -6.06 -8.97 8.06
N TYR A 206 -7.16 -9.70 7.90
CA TYR A 206 -8.15 -9.98 8.93
C TYR A 206 -8.09 -11.46 9.29
N HIS A 207 -8.84 -11.87 10.32
CA HIS A 207 -8.95 -13.29 10.64
C HIS A 207 -9.54 -14.04 9.44
N ASN A 208 -8.73 -14.92 8.85
CA ASN A 208 -9.05 -15.77 7.70
C ASN A 208 -9.36 -15.05 6.38
N VAL A 209 -9.14 -13.73 6.29
CA VAL A 209 -9.36 -12.96 5.06
C VAL A 209 -8.20 -12.05 4.78
N PHE A 210 -7.66 -12.12 3.57
CA PHE A 210 -6.68 -11.18 3.05
C PHE A 210 -7.31 -10.31 1.97
N VAL A 211 -7.05 -9.00 2.01
CA VAL A 211 -7.57 -8.02 1.05
C VAL A 211 -6.40 -7.26 0.45
N VAL A 212 -6.33 -7.26 -0.88
CA VAL A 212 -5.34 -6.53 -1.68
C VAL A 212 -6.09 -5.47 -2.51
N GLU A 213 -5.78 -4.21 -2.26
CA GLU A 213 -6.30 -3.07 -3.05
C GLU A 213 -5.29 -2.73 -4.14
N LYS A 214 -5.73 -2.77 -5.40
CA LYS A 214 -4.91 -2.36 -6.53
C LYS A 214 -5.01 -0.85 -6.73
N GLY A 215 -3.91 -0.20 -7.11
CA GLY A 215 -3.92 1.21 -7.44
C GLY A 215 -2.54 1.77 -7.68
N ASP A 216 -2.45 3.09 -7.59
CA ASP A 216 -1.17 3.80 -7.67
C ASP A 216 -0.29 3.45 -6.47
N ASN A 217 0.87 2.87 -6.76
CA ASN A 217 1.94 2.61 -5.82
C ASN A 217 3.25 3.13 -6.43
N SER A 218 3.24 4.40 -6.85
CA SER A 218 4.40 5.04 -7.44
C SER A 218 5.07 6.05 -6.51
N GLU A 219 4.74 6.04 -5.22
CA GLU A 219 5.45 6.83 -4.21
C GLU A 219 6.95 6.49 -4.24
N PRO A 220 7.85 7.49 -4.18
CA PRO A 220 9.28 7.26 -4.29
C PRO A 220 9.85 6.65 -3.00
N SER A 221 11.04 6.05 -3.11
CA SER A 221 11.80 5.63 -1.94
C SER A 221 12.24 6.83 -1.09
N THR A 222 12.24 6.64 0.23
CA THR A 222 12.79 7.58 1.20
C THR A 222 14.32 7.65 1.18
N GLN A 223 15.00 6.65 0.61
CA GLN A 223 16.47 6.65 0.47
C GLN A 223 16.96 7.39 -0.78
N ASN A 224 16.15 7.41 -1.84
CA ASN A 224 16.45 8.09 -3.09
C ASN A 224 15.20 8.83 -3.57
N LEU A 225 15.01 10.05 -3.04
CA LEU A 225 13.89 10.90 -3.41
C LEU A 225 14.01 11.33 -4.88
N ASP A 226 13.18 10.77 -5.75
CA ASP A 226 13.11 11.17 -7.14
C ASP A 226 12.36 12.51 -7.29
N SER A 227 13.12 13.57 -7.57
CA SER A 227 12.59 14.92 -7.79
C SER A 227 11.61 15.04 -8.97
N GLY A 228 11.64 14.10 -9.93
CA GLY A 228 10.74 14.05 -11.08
C GLY A 228 9.45 13.28 -10.82
N ASN A 229 9.33 12.61 -9.68
CA ASN A 229 8.16 11.80 -9.33
C ASN A 229 6.92 12.69 -9.12
N SER A 230 5.77 12.27 -9.66
CA SER A 230 4.51 13.01 -9.61
C SER A 230 4.03 13.31 -8.19
N HIS A 231 4.20 12.38 -7.25
CA HIS A 231 3.85 12.58 -5.84
C HIS A 231 4.71 13.67 -5.21
N VAL A 232 6.02 13.64 -5.48
CA VAL A 232 6.97 14.64 -4.96
C VAL A 232 6.66 16.02 -5.52
N VAL A 233 6.45 16.13 -6.83
CA VAL A 233 6.12 17.39 -7.51
C VAL A 233 4.81 17.96 -6.95
N GLY A 234 3.77 17.13 -6.81
CA GLY A 234 2.48 17.54 -6.25
C GLY A 234 2.59 17.98 -4.78
N ALA A 235 3.30 17.21 -3.96
CA ALA A 235 3.53 17.53 -2.55
C ALA A 235 4.31 18.83 -2.40
N LEU A 236 5.39 19.03 -3.17
CA LEU A 236 6.20 20.24 -3.13
C LEU A 236 5.36 21.48 -3.48
N ALA A 237 4.57 21.42 -4.56
CA ALA A 237 3.70 22.53 -4.95
C ALA A 237 2.69 22.91 -3.86
N LEU A 238 2.12 21.90 -3.18
CA LEU A 238 1.20 22.13 -2.06
C LEU A 238 1.92 22.74 -0.85
N ILE A 239 3.10 22.23 -0.48
CA ILE A 239 3.90 22.76 0.62
C ILE A 239 4.28 24.23 0.35
N GLU A 240 4.72 24.53 -0.87
CA GLU A 240 5.06 25.91 -1.27
C GLU A 240 3.86 26.85 -1.12
N ARG A 241 2.68 26.42 -1.62
CA ARG A 241 1.46 27.21 -1.53
C ARG A 241 1.06 27.46 -0.08
N GLU A 242 1.13 26.44 0.78
CA GLU A 242 0.79 26.58 2.18
C GLU A 242 1.78 27.47 2.93
N MET A 243 3.09 27.35 2.65
CA MET A 243 4.11 28.21 3.26
C MET A 243 4.06 29.66 2.76
N ALA A 244 3.62 29.89 1.52
CA ALA A 244 3.34 31.24 1.04
C ALA A 244 2.11 31.87 1.73
N ARG A 245 1.12 31.06 2.12
CA ARG A 245 -0.12 31.51 2.75
C ARG A 245 0.03 31.76 4.26
N ALA A 246 0.63 30.81 4.97
CA ALA A 246 0.73 30.80 6.43
C ALA A 246 2.10 30.23 6.84
N PRO A 247 3.19 31.01 6.73
CA PRO A 247 4.53 30.52 7.01
C PRO A 247 4.69 30.16 8.49
N THR A 248 5.41 29.07 8.75
CA THR A 248 5.88 28.68 10.08
C THR A 248 7.34 28.29 9.99
N ALA A 249 8.09 28.42 11.10
CA ALA A 249 9.48 27.98 11.14
C ALA A 249 9.63 26.49 10.79
N ALA A 250 8.75 25.64 11.32
CA ALA A 250 8.74 24.21 11.05
C ALA A 250 8.46 23.90 9.57
N GLY A 251 7.47 24.56 8.97
CA GLY A 251 7.12 24.32 7.58
C GLY A 251 8.15 24.86 6.59
N LEU A 252 8.77 26.02 6.86
CA LEU A 252 9.88 26.52 6.03
C LEU A 252 11.14 25.65 6.18
N ALA A 253 11.41 25.12 7.38
CA ALA A 253 12.48 24.14 7.55
C ALA A 253 12.19 22.86 6.73
N HIS A 254 10.96 22.36 6.75
CA HIS A 254 10.57 21.21 5.93
C HIS A 254 10.69 21.49 4.42
N LEU A 255 10.22 22.65 3.96
CA LEU A 255 10.34 23.06 2.55
C LEU A 255 11.81 23.21 2.12
N GLY A 256 12.66 23.80 2.98
CA GLY A 256 14.10 23.88 2.73
C GLY A 256 14.75 22.49 2.66
N LEU A 257 14.35 21.56 3.54
CA LEU A 257 14.83 20.18 3.54
C LEU A 257 14.47 19.47 2.22
N MET A 258 13.22 19.60 1.76
CA MET A 258 12.77 19.05 0.48
C MET A 258 13.66 19.52 -0.68
N TYR A 259 13.92 20.83 -0.78
CA TYR A 259 14.81 21.35 -1.81
C TYR A 259 16.24 20.84 -1.70
N SER A 260 16.76 20.66 -0.47
CA SER A 260 18.09 20.11 -0.27
C SER A 260 18.18 18.65 -0.70
N LEU A 261 17.17 17.83 -0.38
CA LEU A 261 17.08 16.43 -0.81
C LEU A 261 17.02 16.29 -2.34
N MET A 262 16.42 17.26 -3.03
CA MET A 262 16.39 17.33 -4.50
C MET A 262 17.67 17.94 -5.11
N GLY A 263 18.73 18.15 -4.32
CA GLY A 263 19.99 18.76 -4.77
C GLY A 263 19.94 20.28 -5.03
N GLN A 264 18.80 20.93 -4.76
CA GLN A 264 18.62 22.38 -4.94
C GLN A 264 19.07 23.17 -3.69
N ASN A 265 20.31 22.94 -3.26
CA ASN A 265 20.85 23.50 -2.02
C ASN A 265 20.82 25.04 -1.97
N GLN A 266 20.99 25.72 -3.11
CA GLN A 266 20.89 27.18 -3.16
C GLN A 266 19.48 27.68 -2.79
N ARG A 267 18.44 27.02 -3.33
CA ARG A 267 17.04 27.36 -3.06
C ARG A 267 16.65 26.99 -1.63
N ALA A 268 17.10 25.83 -1.16
CA ALA A 268 16.96 25.41 0.23
C ALA A 268 17.52 26.47 1.19
N PHE A 269 18.72 26.99 0.91
CA PHE A 269 19.36 27.99 1.74
C PHE A 269 18.61 29.33 1.77
N GLN A 270 18.09 29.77 0.62
CA GLN A 270 17.26 30.98 0.54
C GLN A 270 15.99 30.86 1.40
N ILE A 271 15.32 29.71 1.37
CA ILE A 271 14.13 29.45 2.19
C ILE A 271 14.49 29.46 3.68
N VAL A 272 15.61 28.85 4.06
CA VAL A 272 16.09 28.87 5.44
C VAL A 272 16.40 30.31 5.89
N GLN A 273 17.04 31.12 5.05
CA GLN A 273 17.32 32.52 5.35
C GLN A 273 16.04 33.35 5.56
N GLN A 274 15.03 33.15 4.71
CA GLN A 274 13.71 33.76 4.89
C GLN A 274 13.08 33.36 6.24
N GLY A 275 13.15 32.07 6.58
CA GLY A 275 12.68 31.58 7.86
C GLY A 275 13.43 32.20 9.04
N LEU A 276 14.76 32.25 8.99
CA LEU A 276 15.59 32.81 10.07
C LEU A 276 15.43 34.33 10.23
N ALA A 277 14.93 35.04 9.21
CA ALA A 277 14.56 36.45 9.36
C ALA A 277 13.34 36.64 10.26
N ALA A 278 12.37 35.71 10.20
CA ALA A 278 11.16 35.74 11.03
C ALA A 278 11.34 35.01 12.38
N TRP A 279 12.14 33.93 12.40
CA TRP A 279 12.41 33.11 13.58
C TRP A 279 13.93 32.89 13.78
N PRO A 280 14.66 33.90 14.28
CA PRO A 280 16.13 33.87 14.31
C PRO A 280 16.75 32.82 15.22
N GLN A 281 16.00 32.30 16.18
CA GLN A 281 16.46 31.33 17.18
C GLN A 281 15.88 29.92 16.95
N ASP A 282 15.14 29.70 15.86
CA ASP A 282 14.54 28.38 15.62
C ASP A 282 15.61 27.33 15.29
N LEU A 283 15.75 26.34 16.16
CA LEU A 283 16.77 25.30 16.03
C LEU A 283 16.63 24.48 14.75
N ARG A 284 15.42 24.29 14.21
CA ARG A 284 15.21 23.51 12.97
C ARG A 284 15.82 24.24 11.78
N LEU A 285 15.56 25.53 11.68
CA LEU A 285 16.11 26.39 10.63
C LEU A 285 17.63 26.58 10.78
N LEU A 286 18.13 26.77 12.00
CA LEU A 286 19.58 26.88 12.25
C LEU A 286 20.32 25.59 11.90
N SER A 287 19.78 24.43 12.31
CA SER A 287 20.36 23.11 12.05
C SER A 287 20.33 22.75 10.57
N LEU A 288 19.20 23.01 9.88
CA LEU A 288 19.13 22.80 8.44
C LEU A 288 20.04 23.76 7.68
N GLY A 289 20.04 25.04 8.04
CA GLY A 289 20.85 26.06 7.39
C GLY A 289 22.34 25.75 7.48
N SER A 290 22.82 25.27 8.63
CA SER A 290 24.22 24.87 8.76
C SER A 290 24.55 23.69 7.85
N ARG A 291 23.69 22.67 7.78
CA ARG A 291 23.88 21.52 6.88
C ARG A 291 23.91 21.94 5.41
N VAL A 292 22.96 22.76 4.98
CA VAL A 292 22.87 23.25 3.59
C VAL A 292 24.08 24.14 3.25
N ALA A 293 24.52 25.01 4.17
CA ALA A 293 25.75 25.80 3.99
C ALA A 293 26.98 24.90 3.79
N GLY A 294 27.07 23.80 4.55
CA GLY A 294 28.10 22.77 4.35
C GLY A 294 28.05 22.14 2.97
N TYR A 295 26.86 21.77 2.46
CA TYR A 295 26.72 21.25 1.09
C TYR A 295 27.09 22.25 -0.01
N LEU A 296 26.98 23.56 0.28
CA LEU A 296 27.41 24.64 -0.61
C LEU A 296 28.91 24.98 -0.47
N GLY A 297 29.64 24.32 0.45
CA GLY A 297 31.04 24.60 0.73
C GLY A 297 31.28 25.91 1.51
N ASP A 298 30.24 26.52 2.08
CA ASP A 298 30.36 27.75 2.88
C ASP A 298 30.58 27.42 4.37
N ALA A 299 31.80 27.00 4.68
CA ALA A 299 32.22 26.66 6.04
C ALA A 299 32.05 27.83 7.03
N THR A 300 32.24 29.06 6.57
CA THR A 300 32.11 30.26 7.43
C THR A 300 30.67 30.42 7.90
N THR A 301 29.72 30.33 6.98
CA THR A 301 28.29 30.44 7.32
C THR A 301 27.80 29.22 8.08
N GLN A 302 28.28 28.02 7.76
CA GLN A 302 27.99 26.80 8.51
C GLN A 302 28.38 26.94 9.99
N ILE A 303 29.60 27.40 10.29
CA ILE A 303 30.08 27.62 11.66
C ILE A 303 29.21 28.65 12.37
N LYS A 304 28.92 29.80 11.75
CA LYS A 304 28.08 30.86 12.34
C LYS A 304 26.68 30.37 12.71
N LEU A 305 26.08 29.53 11.86
CA LEU A 305 24.74 28.97 12.13
C LEU A 305 24.78 27.93 13.26
N LEU A 306 25.84 27.11 13.34
CA LEU A 306 26.05 26.18 14.45
C LEU A 306 26.32 26.89 15.78
N GLU A 307 27.11 27.96 15.78
CA GLU A 307 27.32 28.80 16.97
C GLU A 307 26.01 29.37 17.51
N ARG A 308 25.14 29.86 16.61
CA ARG A 308 23.80 30.32 16.98
C ARG A 308 22.93 29.18 17.53
N ALA A 309 22.99 27.98 16.92
CA ALA A 309 22.24 26.82 17.40
C ALA A 309 22.68 26.41 18.81
N VAL A 310 23.99 26.31 19.06
CA VAL A 310 24.57 26.02 20.38
C VAL A 310 24.23 27.12 21.39
N ALA A 311 24.16 28.38 20.98
CA ALA A 311 23.74 29.46 21.89
C ALA A 311 22.27 29.36 22.30
N VAL A 312 21.40 28.79 21.45
CA VAL A 312 19.99 28.54 21.76
C VAL A 312 19.83 27.30 22.65
N ASP A 313 20.58 26.22 22.39
CA ASP A 313 20.60 25.03 23.23
C ASP A 313 22.04 24.56 23.53
N PRO A 314 22.68 25.13 24.58
CA PRO A 314 24.06 24.80 24.93
C PRO A 314 24.20 23.43 25.59
N ALA A 315 23.09 22.81 26.02
CA ALA A 315 23.10 21.50 26.64
C ALA A 315 23.07 20.36 25.60
N ASP A 316 22.76 20.66 24.34
CA ASP A 316 22.72 19.66 23.26
C ASP A 316 24.15 19.21 22.87
N PRO A 317 24.53 17.95 23.16
CA PRO A 317 25.85 17.43 22.82
C PRO A 317 26.02 17.24 21.31
N VAL A 318 24.95 17.05 20.54
CA VAL A 318 24.99 16.88 19.08
C VAL A 318 25.42 18.19 18.43
N LEU A 319 24.79 19.31 18.77
CA LEU A 319 25.13 20.63 18.22
C LEU A 319 26.58 21.02 18.56
N SER A 320 26.99 20.77 19.81
CA SER A 320 28.35 21.04 20.28
C SER A 320 29.40 20.22 19.53
N ASN A 321 29.13 18.93 19.30
CA ASN A 321 30.02 18.05 18.55
C ASN A 321 30.09 18.44 17.06
N MET A 322 28.96 18.76 16.43
CA MET A 322 28.90 19.22 15.04
C MET A 322 29.72 20.51 14.85
N LEU A 323 29.60 21.48 15.75
CA LEU A 323 30.37 22.73 15.71
C LEU A 323 31.88 22.45 15.83
N ARG A 324 32.29 21.60 16.77
CA ARG A 324 33.71 21.24 16.96
C ARG A 324 34.27 20.59 15.69
N GLN A 325 33.61 19.56 15.17
CA GLN A 325 34.06 18.84 13.97
C GLN A 325 34.15 19.76 12.75
N THR A 326 33.19 20.66 12.58
CA THR A 326 33.18 21.61 11.45
C THR A 326 34.37 22.58 11.53
N ARG A 327 34.71 23.08 12.73
CA ARG A 327 35.88 23.96 12.94
C ARG A 327 37.21 23.24 12.68
N GLU A 328 37.33 22.00 13.15
CA GLU A 328 38.51 21.17 12.92
C GLU A 328 38.72 20.92 11.42
N ALA A 329 37.66 20.54 10.69
CA ALA A 329 37.72 20.32 9.25
C ALA A 329 38.02 21.59 8.43
N SER A 330 37.70 22.77 8.98
CA SER A 330 37.91 24.07 8.31
C SER A 330 39.25 24.71 8.66
N SER A 331 40.05 24.10 9.53
CA SER A 331 41.38 24.59 9.89
C SER A 331 42.37 24.25 8.78
N PRO A 332 43.22 25.20 8.32
CA PRO A 332 44.23 24.88 7.30
C PRO A 332 45.18 23.80 7.82
N ILE A 333 45.45 22.79 6.99
CA ILE A 333 46.50 21.80 7.26
C ILE A 333 47.81 22.58 7.34
N VAL A 334 48.36 22.71 8.55
CA VAL A 334 49.73 23.17 8.72
C VAL A 334 50.61 21.99 8.33
N GLU A 335 51.13 21.98 7.09
CA GLU A 335 52.22 21.06 6.76
C GLU A 335 53.37 21.32 7.74
N PRO A 336 53.98 20.28 8.34
CA PRO A 336 55.13 20.48 9.19
C PRO A 336 56.24 21.09 8.34
N ILE A 337 56.72 22.26 8.75
CA ILE A 337 57.93 22.87 8.20
C ILE A 337 59.06 21.87 8.44
N SER A 338 59.50 21.19 7.39
CA SER A 338 60.68 20.33 7.42
C SER A 338 61.91 21.20 7.65
N GLY A 339 62.41 21.21 8.88
CA GLY A 339 63.72 21.74 9.26
C GLY A 339 64.82 20.70 9.12
#